data_AF-A0A921LRR6-F1
#
_entry.id   AF-A0A921LRR6-F1
#
_cell.length_a   1.000
_cell.length_b   1.000
_cell.length_c   1.000
_cell.angle_alpha   90.00
_cell.angle_beta   90.00
_cell.angle_gamma   90.00
#
_symmetry.space_group_name_H-M   'P 1'
#
loop_
_entity.id
_entity.type
_entity.pdbx_description
1 polymer ?
#
loop_
_entity_poly.entity_id
_entity_poly.type
_entity_poly.pdbx_seq_one_letter_code
_entity_poly.pdbx_strand_id
1 'polypeptide(L)'
;MLKTKKSVAATAITTVGVAGALLGSIAAQADANPSTSYAVNSDGKTFGSASLASSYENEPDMILVQATNGKEGFVKKEDLHAAEGMASTPSEAVAMQVDREQRIERALDSELDALMSEGSISEQTADGFTAQVDRALSTDGLADASDIEQLLATLVDNPDLERAYHDALSSVETCIPVYDADGTTVIGEFSVG
;
A
#
# COMPACT_ATOMS: atom_id res chain seq x y z
N MET A 1 -20.27 -20.84 -25.78
CA MET A 1 -18.91 -20.73 -26.36
C MET A 1 -18.20 -19.64 -25.59
N LEU A 2 -17.38 -19.97 -24.59
CA LEU A 2 -16.62 -19.01 -23.79
C LEU A 2 -15.31 -18.67 -24.51
N LYS A 3 -15.20 -17.45 -25.02
CA LYS A 3 -13.96 -16.76 -25.39
C LYS A 3 -14.08 -15.40 -24.68
N THR A 4 -13.15 -14.92 -23.87
CA THR A 4 -11.76 -14.66 -24.21
C THR A 4 -11.02 -14.36 -22.90
N LYS A 5 -9.86 -15.00 -22.66
CA LYS A 5 -8.90 -14.56 -21.65
C LYS A 5 -8.34 -13.21 -22.09
N LYS A 6 -8.59 -12.13 -21.35
CA LYS A 6 -7.81 -10.90 -21.46
C LYS A 6 -6.99 -10.81 -20.17
N SER A 7 -5.69 -10.86 -20.34
CA SER A 7 -4.70 -10.54 -19.31
C SER A 7 -4.72 -9.02 -19.09
N VAL A 8 -5.17 -8.57 -17.93
CA VAL A 8 -5.10 -7.16 -17.52
C VAL A 8 -3.72 -6.89 -16.91
N ALA A 9 -3.26 -5.66 -17.13
CA ALA A 9 -1.87 -5.26 -17.12
C ALA A 9 -1.53 -4.40 -15.89
N ALA A 10 -0.61 -4.93 -15.09
CA ALA A 10 0.36 -4.28 -14.21
C ALA A 10 0.15 -2.75 -14.02
N THR A 11 -0.47 -2.27 -12.93
CA THR A 11 -0.06 -1.09 -12.12
C THR A 11 -0.83 -0.92 -10.80
N ALA A 12 -0.02 -0.63 -9.76
CA ALA A 12 -0.42 -0.34 -8.39
C ALA A 12 -1.01 1.06 -8.20
N ILE A 13 -2.17 1.16 -7.55
CA ILE A 13 -2.57 2.39 -6.84
C ILE A 13 -1.85 2.37 -5.50
N THR A 14 -0.69 3.02 -5.44
CA THR A 14 -0.08 3.44 -4.18
C THR A 14 -0.90 4.58 -3.62
N THR A 15 -1.46 4.40 -2.44
CA THR A 15 -2.02 5.50 -1.63
C THR A 15 -1.01 6.63 -1.54
N VAL A 16 -1.39 7.80 -2.08
CA VAL A 16 -0.55 9.00 -2.11
C VAL A 16 -0.36 9.53 -0.69
N GLY A 17 0.80 9.24 -0.09
CA GLY A 17 1.36 10.02 1.01
C GLY A 17 2.16 11.18 0.44
N VAL A 18 1.58 12.38 0.42
CA VAL A 18 2.26 13.60 -0.03
C VAL A 18 3.33 14.01 1.00
N ALA A 19 4.61 13.98 0.62
CA ALA A 19 5.66 14.77 1.26
C ALA A 19 6.61 15.32 0.19
N GLY A 20 6.60 16.65 0.04
CA GLY A 20 7.09 17.37 -1.13
C GLY A 20 8.61 17.39 -1.33
N ALA A 21 8.99 17.45 -2.60
CA ALA A 21 10.34 17.72 -3.08
C ALA A 21 10.62 19.23 -3.14
N LEU A 22 11.82 19.66 -2.72
CA LEU A 22 12.54 20.77 -3.35
C LEU A 22 14.05 20.50 -3.30
N LEU A 23 14.65 20.35 -4.49
CA LEU A 23 16.09 20.22 -4.73
C LEU A 23 16.78 21.59 -4.68
N GLY A 24 17.93 21.67 -4.02
CA GLY A 24 18.86 22.79 -4.09
C GLY A 24 20.29 22.34 -3.79
N SER A 25 21.15 22.35 -4.81
CA SER A 25 22.52 21.83 -4.78
C SER A 25 23.46 22.62 -3.86
N ILE A 26 24.20 21.92 -2.99
CA ILE A 26 25.54 22.36 -2.55
C ILE A 26 26.51 21.18 -2.57
N ALA A 27 27.54 21.30 -3.40
CA ALA A 27 28.74 20.48 -3.32
C ALA A 27 29.75 21.20 -2.43
N ALA A 28 30.10 20.61 -1.28
CA ALA A 28 31.47 20.53 -0.75
C ALA A 28 31.46 20.10 0.74
N GLN A 29 32.05 18.93 0.98
CA GLN A 29 33.00 18.61 2.05
C GLN A 29 32.56 18.83 3.52
N ALA A 30 32.33 17.74 4.22
CA ALA A 30 33.25 17.18 5.22
C ALA A 30 32.57 16.00 5.93
N ASP A 31 33.33 14.96 6.23
CA ASP A 31 32.91 13.85 7.08
C ASP A 31 32.31 14.36 8.40
N ALA A 32 30.99 14.31 8.50
CA ALA A 32 30.25 14.42 9.74
C ALA A 32 29.05 13.50 9.57
N ASN A 33 29.21 12.24 9.96
CA ASN A 33 28.10 11.32 10.17
C ASN A 33 27.36 11.87 11.40
N PRO A 34 26.19 12.55 11.28
CA PRO A 34 25.42 12.90 12.46
C PRO A 34 24.79 11.58 12.91
N SER A 35 25.36 10.95 13.93
CA SER A 35 24.69 9.85 14.59
C SER A 35 23.40 10.40 15.19
N THR A 36 22.31 10.33 14.44
CA THR A 36 20.97 10.52 14.96
C THR A 36 20.77 9.43 16.00
N SER A 37 21.01 9.74 17.28
CA SER A 37 20.95 8.74 18.32
C SER A 37 19.48 8.42 18.60
N TYR A 38 19.03 7.28 18.12
CA TYR A 38 17.74 6.71 18.51
C TYR A 38 17.73 6.44 20.02
N ALA A 39 16.54 6.54 20.62
CA ALA A 39 16.35 6.08 21.98
C ALA A 39 16.46 4.55 22.02
N VAL A 40 16.85 4.01 23.17
CA VAL A 40 17.06 2.57 23.36
C VAL A 40 16.15 2.09 24.48
N ASN A 41 15.40 1.01 24.25
CA ASN A 41 14.50 0.45 25.25
C ASN A 41 15.22 -0.52 26.22
N SER A 42 14.48 -1.12 27.15
CA SER A 42 15.05 -2.06 28.15
C SER A 42 15.70 -3.31 27.54
N ASP A 43 15.30 -3.68 26.32
CA ASP A 43 15.85 -4.84 25.59
C ASP A 43 17.06 -4.47 24.71
N GLY A 44 17.52 -3.22 24.78
CA GLY A 44 18.65 -2.74 23.98
C GLY A 44 18.29 -2.41 22.53
N LYS A 45 17.01 -2.37 22.17
CA LYS A 45 16.55 -2.06 20.81
C LYS A 45 16.42 -0.56 20.59
N THR A 46 16.84 -0.10 19.41
CA THR A 46 16.68 1.29 18.99
C THR A 46 15.24 1.57 18.53
N PHE A 47 14.68 2.71 18.91
CA PHE A 47 13.33 3.10 18.48
C PHE A 47 13.25 4.58 18.07
N GLY A 48 12.43 4.86 17.06
CA GLY A 48 12.20 6.22 16.56
C GLY A 48 11.59 6.27 15.16
N SER A 49 11.53 7.46 14.58
CA SER A 49 11.04 7.65 13.22
C SER A 49 12.10 7.26 12.19
N ALA A 50 11.71 6.48 11.18
CA ALA A 50 12.57 6.16 10.04
C ALA A 50 13.04 7.41 9.27
N SER A 51 12.30 8.53 9.35
CA SER A 51 12.70 9.81 8.73
C SER A 51 14.01 10.40 9.28
N LEU A 52 14.47 9.91 10.44
CA LEU A 52 15.74 10.28 11.05
C LEU A 52 16.92 9.44 10.54
N ALA A 53 16.65 8.38 9.78
CA ALA A 53 17.65 7.48 9.23
C ALA A 53 18.28 8.10 7.98
N SER A 54 19.58 7.91 7.82
CA SER A 54 20.32 8.32 6.62
C SER A 54 20.14 7.35 5.45
N SER A 55 19.67 6.13 5.72
CA SER A 55 19.37 5.08 4.74
C SER A 55 18.45 4.03 5.37
N TYR A 56 17.84 3.19 4.52
CA TYR A 56 16.99 2.05 4.92
C TYR A 56 17.68 1.10 5.91
N GLU A 57 18.97 0.83 5.70
CA GLU A 57 19.77 0.00 6.61
C GLU A 57 19.95 0.62 8.01
N ASN A 58 19.97 1.95 8.09
CA ASN A 58 20.22 2.73 9.31
C ASN A 58 18.91 3.10 10.05
N GLU A 59 17.78 2.51 9.67
CA GLU A 59 16.53 2.63 10.40
C GLU A 59 16.60 1.95 11.78
N PRO A 60 15.86 2.47 12.77
CA PRO A 60 15.82 1.88 14.10
C PRO A 60 15.20 0.48 14.05
N ASP A 61 15.51 -0.35 15.05
CA ASP A 61 14.93 -1.69 15.18
C ASP A 61 13.40 -1.65 15.35
N MET A 62 12.91 -0.53 15.88
CA MET A 62 11.51 -0.23 16.14
C MET A 62 11.11 1.11 15.50
N ILE A 63 10.30 1.04 14.45
CA ILE A 63 9.95 2.19 13.61
C ILE A 63 8.60 2.75 14.06
N LEU A 64 8.57 4.05 14.37
CA LEU A 64 7.37 4.77 14.78
C LEU A 64 6.33 4.77 13.65
N VAL A 65 5.12 4.32 13.97
CA VAL A 65 3.96 4.33 13.07
C VAL A 65 2.70 4.72 13.83
N GLN A 66 1.65 5.04 13.08
CA GLN A 66 0.29 5.11 13.59
C GLN A 66 -0.45 3.81 13.22
N ALA A 67 -0.97 3.10 14.22
CA ALA A 67 -1.78 1.90 14.01
C ALA A 67 -3.14 2.25 13.36
N THR A 68 -3.81 1.25 12.80
CA THR A 68 -5.15 1.35 12.20
C THR A 68 -6.22 1.87 13.18
N ASN A 69 -5.97 1.74 14.49
CA ASN A 69 -6.83 2.27 15.55
C ASN A 69 -6.48 3.71 15.99
N GLY A 70 -5.57 4.39 15.28
CA GLY A 70 -5.15 5.77 15.53
C GLY A 70 -4.11 5.94 16.65
N LYS A 71 -3.66 4.87 17.30
CA LYS A 71 -2.61 4.94 18.33
C LYS A 71 -1.22 4.96 17.70
N GLU A 72 -0.36 5.82 18.22
CA GLU A 72 1.06 5.79 17.89
C GLU A 72 1.75 4.64 18.64
N GLY A 73 2.67 3.96 17.94
CA GLY A 73 3.48 2.88 18.48
C GLY A 73 4.59 2.53 17.51
N PHE A 74 5.13 1.32 17.63
CA PHE A 74 6.30 0.93 16.88
C PHE A 74 6.13 -0.43 16.22
N VAL A 75 6.47 -0.53 14.94
CA VAL A 75 6.61 -1.80 14.23
C VAL A 75 8.06 -2.25 14.27
N LYS A 76 8.31 -3.56 14.24
CA LYS A 76 9.67 -4.06 14.13
C LYS A 76 10.15 -3.87 12.69
N LYS A 77 11.39 -3.39 12.53
CA LYS A 77 12.00 -3.21 11.21
C LYS A 77 11.95 -4.48 10.36
N GLU A 78 12.28 -5.62 10.96
CA GLU A 78 12.26 -6.93 10.29
C GLU A 78 10.86 -7.31 9.79
N ASP A 79 9.81 -7.05 10.59
CA ASP A 79 8.43 -7.35 10.22
C ASP A 79 7.96 -6.41 9.09
N LEU A 80 8.32 -5.13 9.17
CA LEU A 80 7.98 -4.13 8.15
C LEU A 80 8.66 -4.45 6.81
N HIS A 81 9.98 -4.67 6.81
CA HIS A 81 10.74 -4.97 5.60
C HIS A 81 10.31 -6.29 4.96
N ALA A 82 9.93 -7.28 5.78
CA ALA A 82 9.37 -8.53 5.27
C ALA A 82 7.98 -8.32 4.62
N ALA A 83 7.15 -7.45 5.20
CA ALA A 83 5.83 -7.14 4.68
C ALA A 83 5.86 -6.26 3.42
N GLU A 84 6.84 -5.37 3.29
CA GLU A 84 7.03 -4.50 2.12
C GLU A 84 7.43 -5.28 0.85
N GLY A 85 8.03 -6.47 1.00
CA GLY A 85 8.41 -7.31 -0.12
C GLY A 85 9.45 -6.63 -1.02
N MET A 86 10.70 -6.54 -0.56
CA MET A 86 11.76 -5.92 -1.35
C MET A 86 12.18 -6.84 -2.52
N ALA A 87 11.93 -6.41 -3.75
CA ALA A 87 12.49 -7.06 -4.92
C ALA A 87 14.00 -6.83 -5.00
N SER A 88 14.78 -7.90 -5.14
CA SER A 88 16.24 -7.82 -5.30
C SER A 88 16.65 -7.54 -6.74
N THR A 89 15.73 -7.69 -7.70
CA THR A 89 15.99 -7.44 -9.12
C THR A 89 14.80 -6.75 -9.80
N PRO A 90 15.00 -6.03 -10.93
CA PRO A 90 13.90 -5.45 -11.69
C PRO A 90 12.88 -6.48 -12.16
N SER A 91 13.32 -7.68 -12.56
CA SER A 91 12.41 -8.73 -13.02
C SER A 91 11.54 -9.27 -11.89
N GLU A 92 12.09 -9.37 -10.68
CA GLU A 92 11.36 -9.76 -9.49
C GLU A 92 10.35 -8.69 -9.09
N ALA A 93 10.72 -7.39 -9.20
CA ALA A 93 9.81 -6.29 -8.93
C ALA A 93 8.58 -6.33 -9.84
N VAL A 94 8.78 -6.57 -11.14
CA VAL A 94 7.67 -6.73 -12.09
C VAL A 94 6.82 -7.95 -11.74
N ALA A 95 7.43 -9.08 -11.37
CA ALA A 95 6.70 -10.28 -10.98
C ALA A 95 5.84 -10.05 -9.71
N MET A 96 6.38 -9.35 -8.71
CA MET A 96 5.65 -8.97 -7.49
C MET A 96 4.49 -8.02 -7.79
N GLN A 97 4.69 -7.03 -8.67
CA GLN A 97 3.63 -6.12 -9.11
C GLN A 97 2.49 -6.87 -9.80
N VAL A 98 2.83 -7.76 -10.74
CA VAL A 98 1.84 -8.57 -11.47
C VAL A 98 1.09 -9.52 -10.54
N ASP A 99 1.78 -10.16 -9.60
CA ASP A 99 1.12 -11.06 -8.63
C ASP A 99 0.15 -10.30 -7.72
N ARG A 100 0.60 -9.14 -7.17
CA ARG A 100 -0.24 -8.28 -6.33
C ARG A 100 -1.51 -7.84 -7.06
N GLU A 101 -1.39 -7.42 -8.31
CA GLU A 101 -2.55 -7.01 -9.10
C GLU A 101 -3.50 -8.16 -9.40
N GLN A 102 -2.98 -9.32 -9.79
CA GLN A 102 -3.83 -10.49 -10.01
C GLN A 102 -4.58 -10.92 -8.75
N ARG A 103 -4.02 -10.66 -7.56
CA ARG A 103 -4.71 -10.91 -6.30
C ARG A 103 -5.82 -9.88 -6.06
N ILE A 104 -5.56 -8.59 -6.34
CA ILE A 104 -6.58 -7.52 -6.26
C ILE A 104 -7.72 -7.78 -7.26
N GLU A 105 -7.41 -8.09 -8.51
CA GLU A 105 -8.39 -8.39 -9.57
C GLU A 105 -9.30 -9.54 -9.15
N ARG A 106 -8.73 -10.65 -8.68
CA ARG A 106 -9.50 -11.81 -8.19
C ARG A 106 -10.34 -11.47 -6.97
N ALA A 107 -9.83 -10.65 -6.05
CA ALA A 107 -10.58 -10.24 -4.87
C ALA A 107 -11.75 -9.34 -5.28
N LEU A 108 -11.51 -8.38 -6.17
CA LEU A 108 -12.54 -7.49 -6.68
C LEU A 108 -13.64 -8.25 -7.43
N ASP A 109 -13.28 -9.18 -8.31
CA ASP A 109 -14.24 -10.05 -8.99
C ASP A 109 -15.11 -10.82 -7.99
N SER A 110 -14.49 -11.36 -6.93
CA SER A 110 -15.21 -12.08 -5.87
C SER A 110 -16.19 -11.18 -5.10
N GLU A 111 -15.80 -9.94 -4.80
CA GLU A 111 -16.68 -8.99 -4.10
C GLU A 111 -17.83 -8.52 -5.00
N LEU A 112 -17.56 -8.26 -6.30
CA LEU A 112 -18.60 -7.90 -7.27
C LEU A 112 -19.60 -9.05 -7.48
N ASP A 113 -19.13 -10.29 -7.54
CA ASP A 113 -19.97 -11.49 -7.60
C ASP A 113 -20.87 -11.61 -6.36
N ALA A 114 -20.33 -11.32 -5.17
CA ALA A 114 -21.11 -11.30 -3.93
C ALA A 114 -22.21 -10.24 -3.99
N LEU A 115 -21.89 -9.01 -4.40
CA LEU A 115 -22.86 -7.93 -4.53
C LEU A 115 -23.94 -8.23 -5.58
N MET A 116 -23.58 -8.87 -6.69
CA MET A 116 -24.55 -9.32 -7.70
C MET A 116 -25.47 -10.42 -7.15
N SER A 117 -24.92 -11.38 -6.40
CA SER A 117 -25.71 -12.44 -5.75
C SER A 117 -26.66 -11.90 -4.67
N GLU A 118 -26.27 -10.82 -3.99
CA GLU A 118 -27.11 -10.12 -3.00
C GLU A 118 -28.17 -9.22 -3.66
N GLY A 119 -28.03 -8.95 -4.95
CA GLY A 119 -28.89 -8.02 -5.70
C GLY A 119 -28.60 -6.55 -5.42
N SER A 120 -27.45 -6.25 -4.81
CA SER A 120 -26.99 -4.89 -4.49
C SER A 120 -26.56 -4.14 -5.76
N ILE A 121 -25.99 -4.85 -6.75
CA ILE A 121 -25.62 -4.30 -8.05
C ILE A 121 -26.12 -5.21 -9.19
N SER A 122 -26.22 -4.62 -10.40
CA SER A 122 -26.51 -5.38 -11.62
C SER A 122 -25.23 -5.83 -12.31
N GLU A 123 -25.33 -6.86 -13.17
CA GLU A 123 -24.22 -7.30 -14.04
C GLU A 123 -23.68 -6.14 -14.90
N GLN A 124 -24.57 -5.29 -15.43
CA GLN A 124 -24.17 -4.10 -16.18
C GLN A 124 -23.37 -3.09 -15.33
N THR A 125 -23.71 -2.98 -14.05
CA THR A 125 -23.00 -2.12 -13.09
C THR A 125 -21.61 -2.67 -12.79
N ALA A 126 -21.52 -3.99 -12.53
CA ALA A 126 -20.25 -4.66 -12.29
C ALA A 126 -19.31 -4.54 -13.50
N ASP A 127 -19.78 -4.89 -14.70
CA ASP A 127 -19.00 -4.76 -15.94
C ASP A 127 -18.54 -3.33 -16.19
N GLY A 128 -19.43 -2.35 -15.96
CA GLY A 128 -19.13 -0.93 -16.13
C GLY A 128 -18.12 -0.41 -15.11
N PHE A 129 -18.12 -0.97 -13.90
CA PHE A 129 -17.16 -0.64 -12.86
C PHE A 129 -15.78 -1.25 -13.16
N THR A 130 -15.70 -2.53 -13.50
CA THR A 130 -14.44 -3.18 -13.91
C THR A 130 -13.80 -2.46 -15.09
N ALA A 131 -14.58 -2.07 -16.10
CA ALA A 131 -14.07 -1.29 -17.24
C ALA A 131 -13.62 0.14 -16.87
N GLN A 132 -14.16 0.73 -15.79
CA GLN A 132 -13.66 2.01 -15.27
C GLN A 132 -12.33 1.82 -14.53
N VAL A 133 -12.23 0.77 -13.72
CA VAL A 133 -10.99 0.40 -13.03
C VAL A 133 -9.87 0.13 -14.05
N ASP A 134 -10.13 -0.68 -15.07
CA ASP A 134 -9.15 -0.98 -16.14
C ASP A 134 -8.65 0.27 -16.87
N ARG A 135 -9.54 1.23 -17.16
CA ARG A 135 -9.17 2.50 -17.79
C ARG A 135 -8.33 3.36 -16.86
N ALA A 136 -8.75 3.51 -15.61
CA ALA A 136 -8.03 4.28 -14.60
C ALA A 136 -6.64 3.69 -14.28
N LEU A 137 -6.44 2.39 -14.51
CA LEU A 137 -5.19 1.67 -14.26
C LEU A 137 -4.33 1.44 -15.51
N SER A 138 -4.81 1.82 -16.70
CA SER A 138 -4.12 1.54 -17.96
C SER A 138 -2.74 2.21 -18.04
N THR A 139 -1.70 1.43 -18.32
CA THR A 139 -0.28 1.83 -18.36
C THR A 139 0.18 2.47 -19.67
N ASP A 140 -0.64 2.43 -20.73
CA ASP A 140 -0.28 2.93 -22.06
C ASP A 140 -0.33 4.48 -22.18
N GLY A 141 -0.71 5.16 -21.10
CA GLY A 141 -0.66 6.61 -20.94
C GLY A 141 -0.90 6.96 -19.47
N LEU A 142 -0.41 8.10 -19.00
CA LEU A 142 -0.83 8.64 -17.70
C LEU A 142 -2.36 8.54 -17.65
N ALA A 143 -2.91 7.79 -16.69
CA ALA A 143 -4.34 7.69 -16.48
C ALA A 143 -4.93 9.09 -16.63
N ASP A 144 -5.90 9.26 -17.53
CA ASP A 144 -6.50 10.56 -17.73
C ASP A 144 -7.10 10.95 -16.38
N ALA A 145 -6.79 12.17 -15.90
CA ALA A 145 -7.32 12.64 -14.63
C ALA A 145 -8.86 12.51 -14.59
N SER A 146 -9.51 12.61 -15.76
CA SER A 146 -10.95 12.40 -15.90
C SER A 146 -11.40 10.95 -15.70
N ASP A 147 -10.59 9.92 -16.04
CA ASP A 147 -10.92 8.52 -15.78
C ASP A 147 -10.84 8.23 -14.27
N ILE A 148 -9.84 8.80 -13.58
CA ILE A 148 -9.73 8.71 -12.11
C ILE A 148 -10.90 9.45 -11.44
N GLU A 149 -11.21 10.68 -11.88
CA GLU A 149 -12.35 11.43 -11.35
C GLU A 149 -13.69 10.70 -11.58
N GLN A 150 -13.86 10.06 -12.75
CA GLN A 150 -15.05 9.26 -13.04
C GLN A 150 -15.15 8.02 -12.16
N LEU A 151 -14.05 7.31 -11.94
CA LEU A 151 -14.00 6.17 -11.03
C LEU A 151 -14.34 6.61 -9.59
N LEU A 152 -13.74 7.70 -9.12
CA LEU A 152 -14.02 8.26 -7.78
C LEU A 152 -15.48 8.69 -7.64
N ALA A 153 -16.05 9.35 -8.65
CA ALA A 153 -17.46 9.71 -8.65
C ALA A 153 -18.36 8.46 -8.55
N THR A 154 -18.05 7.41 -9.31
CA THR A 154 -18.78 6.13 -9.24
C THR A 154 -18.69 5.51 -7.85
N LEU A 155 -17.52 5.52 -7.20
CA LEU A 155 -17.34 5.00 -5.84
C LEU A 155 -18.17 5.81 -4.82
N VAL A 156 -18.09 7.15 -4.88
CA VAL A 156 -18.84 8.04 -3.99
C VAL A 156 -20.36 7.85 -4.14
N ASP A 157 -20.85 7.63 -5.37
CA ASP A 157 -22.27 7.44 -5.64
C ASP A 157 -22.76 6.02 -5.29
N ASN A 158 -21.85 5.05 -5.08
CA ASN A 158 -22.17 3.63 -4.85
C ASN A 158 -21.39 3.08 -3.65
N PRO A 159 -21.90 3.22 -2.41
CA PRO A 159 -21.15 2.82 -1.21
C PRO A 159 -20.86 1.31 -1.14
N ASP A 160 -21.66 0.47 -1.79
CA ASP A 160 -21.37 -0.96 -1.89
C ASP A 160 -20.19 -1.25 -2.83
N LEU A 161 -20.07 -0.51 -3.94
CA LEU A 161 -18.88 -0.60 -4.81
C LEU A 161 -17.65 -0.02 -4.13
N GLU A 162 -17.79 1.08 -3.39
CA GLU A 162 -16.71 1.63 -2.57
C GLU A 162 -16.18 0.61 -1.58
N ARG A 163 -17.08 -0.06 -0.86
CA ARG A 163 -16.74 -1.12 0.08
C ARG A 163 -16.07 -2.30 -0.61
N ALA A 164 -16.65 -2.84 -1.69
CA ALA A 164 -16.07 -3.95 -2.44
C ALA A 164 -14.66 -3.62 -2.97
N TYR A 165 -14.47 -2.41 -3.47
CA TYR A 165 -13.18 -1.93 -3.94
C TYR A 165 -12.16 -1.80 -2.82
N HIS A 166 -12.55 -1.24 -1.68
CA HIS A 166 -11.71 -1.14 -0.49
C HIS A 166 -11.35 -2.52 0.05
N ASP A 167 -12.31 -3.43 0.19
CA ASP A 167 -12.10 -4.79 0.70
C ASP A 167 -11.17 -5.59 -0.22
N ALA A 168 -11.31 -5.44 -1.54
CA ALA A 168 -10.41 -6.04 -2.52
C ALA A 168 -8.96 -5.52 -2.38
N LEU A 169 -8.77 -4.22 -2.18
CA LEU A 169 -7.45 -3.63 -1.93
C LEU A 169 -6.86 -4.09 -0.60
N SER A 170 -7.65 -4.08 0.48
CA SER A 170 -7.21 -4.52 1.80
C SER A 170 -6.91 -6.03 1.84
N SER A 171 -7.49 -6.84 0.96
CA SER A 171 -7.21 -8.29 0.89
C SER A 171 -5.76 -8.64 0.53
N VAL A 172 -5.02 -7.69 -0.05
CA VAL A 172 -3.59 -7.87 -0.37
C VAL A 172 -2.65 -7.20 0.60
N GLU A 173 -3.18 -6.41 1.55
CA GLU A 173 -2.39 -5.81 2.63
C GLU A 173 -1.91 -6.87 3.62
N THR A 174 -0.67 -6.71 4.07
CA THR A 174 -0.09 -7.48 5.18
C THR A 174 -0.21 -6.65 6.45
N CYS A 175 -0.99 -7.14 7.42
CA CYS A 175 -1.08 -6.51 8.73
C CYS A 175 0.09 -6.96 9.62
N ILE A 176 0.84 -6.01 10.15
CA ILE A 176 1.92 -6.26 11.12
C ILE A 176 1.55 -5.67 12.49
N PRO A 177 1.97 -6.31 13.60
CA PRO A 177 1.65 -5.83 14.94
C PRO A 177 2.38 -4.51 15.26
N VAL A 178 1.66 -3.58 15.88
CA VAL A 178 2.20 -2.34 16.46
C VAL A 178 2.40 -2.56 17.95
N TYR A 179 3.61 -2.30 18.42
CA TYR A 179 4.02 -2.47 19.81
C TYR A 179 4.13 -1.13 20.55
N ASP A 180 4.03 -1.17 21.87
CA ASP A 180 4.47 -0.09 22.75
C ASP A 180 6.02 0.02 22.74
N ALA A 181 6.57 1.06 23.39
CA ALA A 181 8.01 1.28 23.49
C ALA A 181 8.77 0.13 24.20
N ASP A 182 8.07 -0.74 24.93
CA ASP A 182 8.63 -1.96 25.51
C ASP A 182 8.95 -3.05 24.47
N GLY A 183 8.46 -2.92 23.23
CA GLY A 183 8.69 -3.86 22.14
C GLY A 183 8.03 -5.23 22.29
N THR A 184 7.14 -5.40 23.28
CA THR A 184 6.47 -6.67 23.58
C THR A 184 4.95 -6.52 23.70
N THR A 185 4.45 -5.39 24.19
CA THR A 185 3.02 -5.11 24.32
C THR A 185 2.43 -4.71 22.99
N VAL A 186 1.54 -5.53 22.42
CA VAL A 186 0.81 -5.20 21.18
C VAL A 186 -0.33 -4.21 21.49
N ILE A 187 -0.35 -3.09 20.79
CA ILE A 187 -1.33 -2.00 20.98
C ILE A 187 -2.20 -1.72 19.74
N GLY A 188 -1.90 -2.37 18.62
CA GLY A 188 -2.65 -2.24 17.38
C GLY A 188 -2.00 -3.03 16.23
N GLU A 189 -2.44 -2.73 15.02
CA GLU A 189 -1.92 -3.31 13.77
C GLU A 189 -1.63 -2.17 12.79
N PHE A 190 -0.69 -2.42 11.88
CA PHE A 190 -0.29 -1.50 10.81
C PHE A 190 -0.42 -2.25 9.48
N SER A 191 -1.14 -1.66 8.52
CA SER A 191 -1.31 -2.22 7.18
C SER A 191 -0.11 -1.84 6.30
N VAL A 192 0.48 -2.85 5.65
CA VAL A 192 1.53 -2.70 4.66
C VAL A 192 1.01 -3.25 3.33
N GLY A 193 0.94 -2.43 2.29
CA GLY A 193 0.37 -2.86 1.00
C GLY A 193 0.59 -1.88 -0.13
#